data_AF-A0A3D0T3M9-F1
#
_entry.id   AF-A0A3D0T3M9-F1
#
_cell.length_a   1.000
_cell.length_b   1.000
_cell.length_c   1.000
_cell.angle_alpha   90.00
_cell.angle_beta   90.00
_cell.angle_gamma   90.00
#
_symmetry.space_group_name_H-M   'P 1'
#
loop_
_entity.id
_entity.type
_entity.pdbx_description
1 polymer ?
#
loop_
_entity_poly.entity_id
_entity_poly.type
_entity_poly.pdbx_seq_one_letter_code
_entity_poly.pdbx_strand_id
1 'polypeptide(L)'
;MPLRDQFVDRNAFDNWWQDYRKRRIAAGTANEALYALNPLVIPRTHYLQSAIDAAEQGDFGPAHKLMEAIRQPFDDNEITREYSQPGAASSQGSLSCSS
;
A
#
# COMPACT_ATOMS: atom_id res chain seq x y z
N MET A 1 7.51 9.11 -7.75
CA MET A 1 7.53 10.41 -7.05
C MET A 1 8.42 10.29 -5.82
N PRO A 2 9.40 11.18 -5.59
CA PRO A 2 10.28 11.06 -4.43
C PRO A 2 9.50 11.33 -3.13
N LEU A 3 9.81 10.57 -2.08
CA LEU A 3 9.10 10.62 -0.77
C LEU A 3 8.98 12.04 -0.21
N ARG A 4 10.00 12.87 -0.39
CA ARG A 4 10.05 14.28 0.03
C ARG A 4 8.88 15.11 -0.50
N ASP A 5 8.42 14.84 -1.72
CA ASP A 5 7.37 15.63 -2.35
C ASP A 5 5.97 15.26 -1.85
N GLN A 6 5.84 14.24 -1.00
CA GLN A 6 4.57 13.86 -0.36
C GLN A 6 4.27 14.67 0.90
N PHE A 7 5.21 15.51 1.37
CA PHE A 7 5.06 16.29 2.60
C PHE A 7 4.77 17.75 2.30
N VAL A 8 3.81 18.33 3.05
CA VAL A 8 3.47 19.75 2.98
C VAL A 8 4.65 20.61 3.45
N ASP A 9 5.20 20.30 4.62
CA ASP A 9 6.43 20.92 5.12
C ASP A 9 7.64 20.04 4.81
N ARG A 10 8.34 20.38 3.73
CA ARG A 10 9.52 19.65 3.27
C ARG A 10 10.74 19.86 4.17
N ASN A 11 10.85 21.01 4.83
CA ASN A 11 12.00 21.29 5.71
C ASN A 11 11.90 20.47 7.00
N ALA A 12 10.69 20.38 7.57
CA ALA A 12 10.43 19.49 8.71
C ALA A 12 10.70 18.02 8.34
N PHE A 13 10.25 17.58 7.15
CA PHE A 13 10.56 16.24 6.65
C PHE A 13 12.06 16.01 6.49
N ASP A 14 12.79 16.95 5.88
CA ASP A 14 14.23 16.81 5.62
C ASP A 14 15.01 16.67 6.95
N ASN A 15 14.66 17.45 7.97
CA ASN A 15 15.25 17.34 9.31
C ASN A 15 14.98 15.98 9.96
N TRP A 16 13.70 15.55 9.97
CA TRP A 16 13.32 14.26 10.51
C TRP A 16 14.00 13.09 9.77
N TRP A 17 14.09 13.16 8.44
CA TRP A 17 14.67 12.12 7.60
C TRP A 17 16.16 11.93 7.88
N GLN A 18 16.90 13.02 8.09
CA GLN A 18 18.32 12.94 8.49
C GLN A 18 18.49 12.24 9.83
N ASP A 19 17.68 12.57 10.82
CA ASP A 19 17.74 11.96 12.15
C ASP A 19 17.35 10.49 12.13
N TYR A 20 16.28 10.13 11.41
CA TYR A 20 15.87 8.74 11.21
C TYR A 20 17.00 7.92 10.59
N ARG A 21 17.63 8.41 9.51
CA ARG A 21 18.73 7.71 8.83
C ARG A 21 19.92 7.47 9.75
N LYS A 22 20.32 8.47 10.56
CA LYS A 22 21.40 8.31 11.54
C LYS A 22 21.10 7.20 12.54
N ARG A 23 19.89 7.19 13.12
CA ARG A 23 19.45 6.15 14.06
C ARG A 23 19.43 4.77 13.42
N ARG A 24 18.94 4.68 12.18
CA ARG A 24 18.85 3.43 11.44
C ARG A 24 20.22 2.83 11.12
N ILE A 25 21.18 3.66 10.70
CA ILE A 25 22.57 3.23 10.47
C ILE A 25 23.19 2.73 11.77
N ALA A 26 23.02 3.48 12.87
CA ALA A 26 23.53 3.08 14.18
C ALA A 26 22.93 1.75 14.68
N ALA A 27 21.65 1.48 14.35
CA ALA A 27 20.97 0.23 14.68
C ALA A 27 21.32 -0.95 13.76
N GLY A 28 22.09 -0.73 12.68
CA GLY A 28 22.47 -1.78 11.72
C GLY A 28 21.30 -2.39 10.94
N THR A 29 20.16 -1.68 10.84
CA THR A 29 18.96 -2.23 10.20
C THR A 29 19.07 -2.22 8.67
N ALA A 30 19.28 -3.40 8.09
CA ALA A 30 19.34 -3.64 6.64
C ALA A 30 18.00 -3.34 5.94
N ASN A 31 18.02 -3.03 4.64
CA ASN A 31 16.79 -2.75 3.89
C ASN A 31 15.90 -3.99 3.77
N GLU A 32 16.53 -5.14 3.62
CA GLU A 32 15.92 -6.45 3.45
C GLU A 32 15.06 -6.80 4.67
N ALA A 33 15.53 -6.45 5.88
CA ALA A 33 14.75 -6.60 7.11
C ALA A 33 13.50 -5.72 7.12
N LEU A 34 13.55 -4.53 6.52
CA LEU A 34 12.38 -3.66 6.39
C LEU A 34 11.40 -4.17 5.33
N TYR A 35 11.88 -4.71 4.21
CA TYR A 35 11.01 -5.27 3.17
C TYR A 35 10.24 -6.51 3.64
N ALA A 36 10.87 -7.33 4.50
CA ALA A 36 10.19 -8.46 5.12
C ALA A 36 9.11 -8.06 6.15
N LEU A 37 9.11 -6.81 6.63
CA LEU A 37 8.17 -6.31 7.65
C LEU A 37 7.11 -5.36 7.09
N ASN A 38 7.41 -4.65 6.01
CA ASN A 38 6.53 -3.64 5.43
C ASN A 38 5.91 -4.20 4.14
N PRO A 39 4.61 -4.55 4.13
CA PRO A 39 3.98 -5.08 2.94
C PRO A 39 3.90 -4.01 1.84
N LEU A 40 4.18 -4.42 0.60
CA LEU A 40 3.97 -3.64 -0.61
C LEU A 40 2.47 -3.47 -0.90
N VAL A 41 1.67 -4.49 -0.61
CA VAL A 41 0.22 -4.52 -0.85
C VAL A 41 -0.57 -4.72 0.43
N ILE A 42 -1.66 -3.97 0.56
CA ILE A 42 -2.71 -4.17 1.56
C ILE A 42 -4.07 -4.19 0.85
N PRO A 43 -5.10 -4.85 1.40
CA PRO A 43 -6.45 -4.84 0.83
C PRO A 43 -7.11 -3.46 1.01
N ARG A 44 -6.71 -2.47 0.21
CA ARG A 44 -7.23 -1.10 0.28
C ARG A 44 -8.71 -1.09 -0.09
N THR A 45 -9.47 -0.20 0.55
CA THR A 45 -10.93 -0.09 0.38
C THR A 45 -11.38 0.00 -1.08
N HIS A 46 -10.71 0.77 -1.93
CA HIS A 46 -11.12 0.91 -3.32
C HIS A 46 -10.93 -0.39 -4.13
N TYR A 47 -9.90 -1.20 -3.85
CA TYR A 47 -9.74 -2.51 -4.47
C TYR A 47 -10.79 -3.51 -3.98
N LEU A 48 -11.11 -3.46 -2.69
CA LEU A 48 -12.19 -4.27 -2.12
C LEU A 48 -13.54 -3.90 -2.76
N GLN A 49 -13.84 -2.60 -2.90
CA GLN A 49 -15.08 -2.13 -3.52
C GLN A 49 -15.17 -2.58 -4.98
N SER A 50 -14.12 -2.37 -5.78
CA SER A 50 -14.10 -2.85 -7.18
C SER A 50 -14.30 -4.36 -7.29
N ALA A 51 -13.78 -5.14 -6.34
CA ALA A 51 -13.99 -6.59 -6.31
C ALA A 51 -15.42 -6.96 -5.93
N ILE A 52 -16.05 -6.24 -5.00
CA ILE A 52 -17.45 -6.43 -4.60
C ILE A 52 -18.38 -6.07 -5.77
N ASP A 53 -18.19 -4.90 -6.37
CA ASP A 53 -19.03 -4.40 -7.48
C ASP A 53 -19.00 -5.36 -8.69
N ALA A 54 -17.85 -5.96 -8.98
CA ALA A 54 -17.71 -6.96 -10.04
C ALA A 54 -18.39 -8.28 -9.66
N ALA A 55 -18.23 -8.73 -8.42
CA ALA A 55 -18.83 -9.96 -7.92
C ALA A 55 -20.38 -9.88 -7.91
N GLU A 56 -20.96 -8.73 -7.59
CA GLU A 56 -22.41 -8.49 -7.68
C GLU A 56 -22.95 -8.64 -9.11
N GLN A 57 -22.10 -8.41 -10.12
CA GLN A 57 -22.40 -8.63 -11.53
C GLN A 57 -22.04 -10.05 -12.01
N GLY A 58 -21.59 -10.92 -11.11
CA GLY A 58 -21.20 -12.30 -11.39
C GLY A 58 -19.73 -12.49 -11.83
N ASP A 59 -18.92 -11.42 -11.85
CA ASP A 59 -17.50 -11.49 -12.18
C ASP A 59 -16.62 -11.54 -10.91
N PHE A 60 -16.11 -12.74 -10.61
CA PHE A 60 -15.19 -12.95 -9.49
C PHE A 60 -13.71 -12.79 -9.86
N GLY A 61 -13.39 -12.44 -11.11
CA GLY A 61 -12.03 -12.25 -11.59
C GLY A 61 -11.23 -11.23 -10.76
N PRO A 62 -11.75 -10.02 -10.50
CA PRO A 62 -11.09 -9.02 -9.67
C PRO A 62 -10.84 -9.48 -8.23
N ALA A 63 -11.79 -10.23 -7.64
CA ALA A 63 -11.64 -10.79 -6.30
C ALA A 63 -10.51 -11.83 -6.25
N HIS A 64 -10.42 -12.72 -7.24
CA HIS A 64 -9.33 -13.69 -7.33
C HIS A 64 -7.96 -13.04 -7.49
N LYS A 65 -7.85 -12.02 -8.35
CA LYS A 65 -6.59 -11.28 -8.55
C LYS A 65 -6.15 -10.52 -7.29
N LEU A 66 -7.08 -9.84 -6.62
CA LEU A 66 -6.78 -9.18 -5.34
C LEU A 66 -6.32 -10.20 -4.29
N MET A 67 -6.98 -11.36 -4.23
CA MET A 67 -6.61 -12.45 -3.32
C MET A 67 -5.21 -13.00 -3.62
N GLU A 68 -4.84 -13.12 -4.89
CA GLU A 68 -3.49 -13.52 -5.29
C GLU A 68 -2.43 -12.52 -4.80
N ALA A 69 -2.67 -11.21 -4.99
CA ALA A 69 -1.77 -10.15 -4.55
C ALA A 69 -1.55 -10.16 -3.02
N ILE A 70 -2.62 -10.28 -2.23
CA ILE A 70 -2.54 -10.22 -0.76
C ILE A 70 -1.96 -11.49 -0.13
N ARG A 71 -1.85 -12.61 -0.87
CA ARG A 71 -1.14 -13.82 -0.38
C ARG A 71 0.37 -13.66 -0.36
N GLN A 72 0.90 -12.73 -1.16
CA GLN A 72 2.33 -12.44 -1.27
C GLN A 72 2.59 -10.95 -1.03
N PRO A 73 2.10 -10.36 0.08
CA PRO A 73 2.00 -8.91 0.20
C PRO A 73 3.34 -8.20 0.33
N PHE A 74 4.44 -8.94 0.54
CA PHE A 74 5.81 -8.42 0.65
C PHE A 74 6.62 -8.57 -0.64
N ASP A 75 6.13 -9.35 -1.61
CA ASP A 75 6.88 -9.64 -2.84
C ASP A 75 6.71 -8.49 -3.84
N ASP A 76 7.79 -8.09 -4.51
CA ASP A 76 7.76 -7.07 -5.57
C ASP A 76 7.64 -7.72 -6.96
N ASN A 77 6.43 -8.07 -7.35
CA ASN A 77 6.10 -8.72 -8.62
C ASN A 77 5.03 -7.91 -9.40
N GLU A 78 4.68 -8.38 -10.59
CA GLU A 78 3.73 -7.66 -11.47
C GLU A 78 2.36 -7.48 -10.80
N ILE A 79 1.83 -8.54 -10.19
CA ILE A 79 0.52 -8.54 -9.54
C ILE A 79 0.52 -7.61 -8.33
N THR A 80 1.52 -7.69 -7.45
CA THR A 80 1.57 -6.83 -6.26
C THR A 80 1.79 -5.37 -6.61
N ARG A 81 2.56 -5.06 -7.67
CA ARG A 81 2.71 -3.67 -8.15
C ARG A 81 1.39 -3.07 -8.63
N GLU A 82 0.52 -3.84 -9.27
CA GLU A 82 -0.82 -3.40 -9.70
C GLU A 82 -1.68 -2.95 -8.50
N TYR A 83 -1.58 -3.67 -7.38
CA TYR A 83 -2.35 -3.42 -6.15
C TYR A 83 -1.62 -2.53 -5.12
N SER A 84 -0.46 -1.97 -5.46
CA SER A 84 0.32 -1.11 -4.56
C SER A 84 -0.16 0.35 -4.54
N GLN A 85 -0.99 0.73 -5.51
CA GLN A 85 -1.33 2.13 -5.74
C GLN A 85 -2.25 2.69 -4.65
N PRO A 86 -2.09 3.97 -4.28
CA PRO A 86 -3.07 4.64 -3.45
C PRO A 86 -4.41 4.75 -4.19
N GLY A 87 -5.51 4.83 -3.43
CA GLY A 87 -6.79 5.21 -4.02
C GLY A 87 -6.72 6.62 -4.60
N ALA A 88 -7.59 6.92 -5.57
CA ALA A 88 -7.75 8.28 -6.07
C ALA A 88 -8.13 9.22 -4.90
N ALA A 89 -7.65 10.47 -4.91
CA ALA A 89 -7.92 11.43 -3.85
C ALA A 89 -9.43 11.69 -3.60
N SER A 90 -10.29 11.35 -4.57
CA SER A 90 -11.74 11.46 -4.52
C SER A 90 -12.47 10.17 -4.15
N SER A 91 -11.77 9.07 -3.80
CA SER A 91 -12.43 7.82 -3.42
C SER A 91 -13.08 7.97 -2.04
N GLN A 92 -14.34 8.38 -2.00
CA GLN A 92 -15.19 8.31 -0.82
C GLN A 92 -15.46 6.84 -0.49
N GLY A 93 -15.15 6.45 0.75
CA GLY A 93 -15.37 5.09 1.23
C GLY A 93 -16.83 4.86 1.60
N SER A 94 -17.43 3.82 1.04
CA SER A 94 -18.55 3.14 1.67
C SER A 94 -18.42 1.64 1.45
N LEU A 95 -17.76 0.97 2.39
CA LEU A 95 -17.98 -0.45 2.66
C LEU A 95 -19.21 -0.52 3.58
N SER A 96 -20.42 -0.53 3.03
CA SER A 96 -21.64 -0.61 3.85
C SER A 96 -21.90 -2.06 4.27
N CYS A 97 -21.58 -2.38 5.52
CA CYS A 97 -22.15 -3.53 6.21
C CYS A 97 -23.47 -3.08 6.87
N SER A 98 -24.60 -3.23 6.17
CA SER A 98 -25.90 -3.26 6.84
C SER A 98 -26.06 -4.67 7.45
N SER A 99 -26.05 -4.76 8.78
CA SER A 99 -26.40 -5.98 9.52
C SER A 99 -27.91 -6.20 9.53
#